data_AF-A0A377C6N1-F1
#
_entry.id   AF-A0A377C6N1-F1
#
_cell.length_a   1.000
_cell.length_b   1.000
_cell.length_c   1.000
_cell.angle_alpha   90.00
_cell.angle_beta   90.00
_cell.angle_gamma   90.00
#
_symmetry.space_group_name_H-M   'P 1'
#
loop_
_entity.id
_entity.type
_entity.pdbx_description
1 polymer ?
#
loop_
_entity_poly.entity_id
_entity_poly.type
_entity_poly.pdbx_seq_one_letter_code
_entity_poly.pdbx_strand_id
1 'polypeptide(L)' 'MGQKVHPNGIRLGIVKPWNSTWFANTKEFADNLDSDFKVRQYLTKELAKASVSRIVIERPAKSIRVTIHTARPGIVIGKR' A
#
# COMPACT_ATOMS: atom_id res chain seq x y z
N MET A 1 23.70 -16.24 -17.99
CA MET A 1 22.48 -15.47 -17.66
C MET A 1 22.48 -15.15 -16.18
N GLY A 2 22.51 -13.87 -15.79
CA GLY A 2 22.67 -13.46 -14.38
C GLY A 2 21.34 -13.11 -13.71
N GLN A 3 21.31 -13.24 -12.37
CA GLN A 3 20.18 -12.80 -11.56
C GLN A 3 20.12 -11.27 -11.54
N LYS A 4 18.92 -10.70 -11.77
CA LYS A 4 18.70 -9.25 -11.75
C LYS A 4 18.02 -8.83 -10.44
N VAL A 5 18.52 -7.77 -9.82
CA VAL A 5 17.92 -7.18 -8.63
C VAL A 5 16.57 -6.51 -8.94
N HIS A 6 15.65 -6.51 -7.98
CA HIS A 6 14.36 -5.84 -8.14
C HIS A 6 14.54 -4.31 -8.25
N PRO A 7 14.14 -3.68 -9.36
CA PRO A 7 14.44 -2.27 -9.63
C PRO A 7 13.77 -1.30 -8.65
N ASN A 8 12.59 -1.63 -8.11
CA ASN A 8 11.96 -0.76 -7.11
C ASN A 8 12.65 -0.88 -5.75
N GLY A 9 13.12 -2.08 -5.39
CA GLY A 9 13.70 -2.34 -4.07
C GLY A 9 15.04 -1.64 -3.92
N ILE A 10 15.91 -1.76 -4.92
CA ILE A 10 17.23 -1.12 -4.93
C ILE A 10 17.17 0.42 -4.96
N ARG A 11 16.00 1.00 -5.27
CA ARG A 11 15.79 2.46 -5.33
C ARG A 11 15.03 3.02 -4.12
N LEU A 12 14.63 2.17 -3.16
CA LEU A 12 13.99 2.61 -1.92
C LEU A 12 14.97 3.48 -1.12
N GLY A 13 14.51 4.65 -0.66
CA GLY A 13 15.33 5.59 0.10
C GLY A 13 16.25 6.49 -0.74
N ILE A 14 16.32 6.29 -2.06
CA ILE A 14 17.09 7.15 -2.98
C ILE A 14 16.13 7.99 -3.82
N VAL A 15 15.34 7.33 -4.67
CA VAL A 15 14.40 7.99 -5.61
C VAL A 15 12.98 7.45 -5.49
N LYS A 16 12.78 6.27 -4.90
CA LYS A 16 11.45 5.67 -4.70
C LYS A 16 11.03 5.71 -3.22
N PRO A 17 9.82 6.21 -2.91
CA PRO A 17 9.27 6.17 -1.56
C PRO A 17 8.69 4.78 -1.21
N TRP A 18 8.53 4.53 0.09
CA TRP A 18 7.83 3.35 0.61
C TRP A 18 6.33 3.38 0.30
N ASN A 19 5.71 2.20 0.18
CA ASN A 19 4.27 2.06 0.02
C ASN A 19 3.51 1.96 1.36
N SER A 20 4.19 1.62 2.45
CA SER A 20 3.66 1.71 3.81
C SER A 20 4.62 2.59 4.59
N THR A 21 4.12 3.70 5.15
CA THR A 21 4.91 4.71 5.86
C THR A 21 4.33 4.89 7.25
N TRP A 22 4.83 4.09 8.20
CA TRP A 22 4.45 4.13 9.61
C TRP A 22 5.58 3.56 10.46
N PHE A 23 5.52 3.81 11.77
CA PHE A 23 6.45 3.29 12.76
C PHE A 23 5.70 2.48 13.81
N ALA A 24 6.28 1.37 14.24
CA ALA A 24 5.76 0.54 15.33
C ALA A 24 6.92 -0.13 16.07
N ASN A 25 6.71 -0.42 17.35
CA ASN A 25 7.65 -1.22 18.14
C ASN A 25 7.57 -2.69 17.71
N THR A 26 8.63 -3.47 18.00
CA THR A 26 8.74 -4.89 17.60
C THR A 26 7.52 -5.73 17.99
N LYS A 27 6.91 -5.45 19.15
CA LYS A 27 5.71 -6.14 19.64
C LYS A 27 4.50 -5.99 18.70
N GLU A 28 4.33 -4.81 18.10
CA GLU A 28 3.15 -4.46 17.30
C GLU A 28 3.43 -4.53 15.79
N PHE A 29 4.70 -4.62 15.40
CA PHE A 29 5.11 -4.56 14.00
C PHE A 29 4.53 -5.70 13.16
N ALA A 30 4.58 -6.95 13.67
CA ALA A 30 4.07 -8.12 12.96
C ALA A 30 2.55 -8.03 12.73
N ASP A 31 1.79 -7.66 13.77
CA ASP A 31 0.33 -7.50 13.71
C ASP A 31 -0.08 -6.37 12.76
N ASN A 32 0.66 -5.25 12.78
CA ASN A 32 0.46 -4.14 11.87
C ASN A 32 0.77 -4.51 10.41
N LEU A 33 1.79 -5.33 10.18
CA LEU A 33 2.16 -5.81 8.84
C LEU A 33 1.13 -6.79 8.27
N ASP A 34 0.64 -7.73 9.09
CA ASP A 34 -0.41 -8.67 8.67
C ASP A 34 -1.73 -7.95 8.36
N SER A 35 -2.12 -6.98 9.20
CA SER A 35 -3.30 -6.16 8.93
C SER A 35 -3.14 -5.30 7.67
N ASP A 36 -1.96 -4.72 7.41
CA ASP A 36 -1.67 -4.03 6.15
C ASP A 36 -1.84 -4.96 4.93
N PHE A 37 -1.34 -6.20 5.02
CA PHE A 37 -1.44 -7.18 3.94
C PHE A 37 -2.90 -7.55 3.65
N LYS A 38 -3.69 -7.84 4.70
CA LYS A 38 -5.12 -8.17 4.59
C LYS A 38 -5.92 -7.03 3.95
N VAL A 39 -5.67 -5.79 4.38
CA VAL A 39 -6.32 -4.59 3.80
C VAL A 39 -5.97 -4.45 2.32
N ARG A 40 -4.69 -4.62 1.94
CA ARG A 40 -4.27 -4.57 0.53
C ARG A 40 -4.94 -5.66 -0.30
N GLN A 41 -5.01 -6.88 0.20
CA GLN A 41 -5.63 -8.00 -0.50
C GLN A 41 -7.12 -7.75 -0.74
N TYR A 42 -7.84 -7.28 0.28
CA TYR A 42 -9.24 -6.94 0.19
C TYR A 42 -9.51 -5.83 -0.83
N LEU A 43 -8.79 -4.70 -0.73
CA LEU A 43 -8.96 -3.56 -1.63
C LEU A 43 -8.62 -3.90 -3.08
N THR A 44 -7.58 -4.72 -3.30
CA THR A 44 -7.19 -5.13 -4.66
C THR A 44 -8.27 -6.01 -5.30
N LYS A 45 -8.93 -6.85 -4.51
CA LYS A 45 -10.03 -7.70 -4.98
C LYS A 45 -11.29 -6.89 -5.32
N GLU A 46 -11.73 -6.03 -4.41
CA GLU A 46 -12.94 -5.21 -4.60
C GLU A 46 -12.77 -4.18 -5.72
N LEU A 47 -11.60 -3.53 -5.79
CA LEU A 47 -11.32 -2.47 -6.74
C LEU A 47 -10.67 -2.97 -8.04
N ALA A 48 -10.78 -4.26 -8.35
CA ALA A 48 -10.19 -4.86 -9.55
C ALA A 48 -10.67 -4.16 -10.85
N LYS A 49 -11.94 -3.71 -10.89
CA LYS A 49 -12.52 -2.97 -12.03
C LYS A 49 -12.12 -1.50 -12.09
N ALA A 50 -11.54 -0.98 -11.01
CA ALA A 50 -11.21 0.44 -10.87
C ALA A 50 -9.77 0.79 -11.25
N SER A 51 -9.00 -0.15 -11.81
CA SER A 51 -7.63 0.10 -12.31
C SER A 51 -6.74 0.79 -11.26
N VAL A 52 -6.61 0.16 -10.09
CA VAL A 52 -5.76 0.63 -8.99
C VAL A 52 -4.28 0.36 -9.32
N SER A 53 -3.43 1.39 -9.21
CA SER A 53 -2.00 1.30 -9.50
C SER A 53 -1.14 1.17 -8.25
N ARG A 54 -1.50 1.89 -7.18
CA ARG A 54 -0.73 1.94 -5.94
C ARG A 54 -1.65 2.17 -4.75
N ILE A 55 -1.35 1.49 -3.65
CA ILE A 55 -2.01 1.70 -2.35
C ILE A 55 -0.93 2.14 -1.37
N VAL A 56 -1.09 3.34 -0.80
CA VAL A 56 -0.21 3.86 0.24
C VAL A 56 -0.91 3.74 1.59
N ILE A 57 -0.24 3.18 2.58
CA ILE A 57 -0.79 3.01 3.93
C ILE A 57 0.06 3.81 4.92
N GLU A 58 -0.60 4.68 5.67
CA GLU A 58 -0.03 5.43 6.78
C GLU A 58 -0.78 5.06 8.05
N ARG A 59 -0.07 5.03 9.18
CA ARG A 59 -0.67 4.81 10.50
C ARG A 59 -0.33 5.97 11.44
N PRO A 60 -1.12 7.05 11.45
CA PRO A 60 -1.09 8.03 12.52
C PRO A 60 -1.54 7.39 13.83
N ALA A 61 -1.31 8.04 14.99
CA ALA A 61 -1.61 7.48 16.31
C ALA A 61 -2.99 6.77 16.38
N LYS A 62 -2.97 5.44 16.52
CA LYS A 62 -4.15 4.54 16.59
C LYS A 62 -5.14 4.64 15.42
N SER A 63 -4.77 5.21 14.29
CA SER A 63 -5.61 5.30 13.09
C SER A 63 -4.89 4.75 11.86
N ILE A 64 -5.66 4.41 10.83
CA ILE A 64 -5.12 3.99 9.54
C ILE A 64 -5.61 4.94 8.47
N ARG A 65 -4.69 5.42 7.64
CA ARG A 65 -4.98 6.24 6.47
C ARG A 65 -4.54 5.47 5.24
N VAL A 66 -5.50 5.21 4.36
CA VAL A 66 -5.27 4.47 3.12
C VAL A 66 -5.49 5.41 1.94
N THR A 67 -4.44 5.62 1.16
CA THR A 67 -4.46 6.44 -0.05
C THR A 67 -4.43 5.53 -1.26
N ILE A 68 -5.48 5.59 -2.08
CA ILE A 68 -5.64 4.74 -3.27
C ILE A 68 -5.33 5.56 -4.51
N HIS A 69 -4.28 5.18 -5.23
CA HIS A 69 -3.98 5.73 -6.55
C HIS A 69 -4.68 4.87 -7.61
N THR A 70 -5.62 5.48 -8.32
CA THR A 70 -6.45 4.84 -9.35
C THR A 70 -6.55 5.74 -10.57
N ALA A 71 -6.59 5.13 -11.76
CA ALA A 71 -6.88 5.84 -13.00
C ALA A 71 -8.37 6.20 -13.15
N ARG A 72 -9.26 5.56 -12.38
CA ARG A 72 -10.73 5.70 -12.47
C ARG A 72 -11.34 6.02 -11.10
N PRO A 73 -11.10 7.23 -10.54
CA PRO A 73 -11.58 7.58 -9.20
C PRO A 73 -13.11 7.54 -9.07
N GLY A 74 -13.86 7.86 -10.14
CA GLY A 74 -15.33 7.86 -10.11
C GLY A 74 -15.94 6.49 -9.79
N ILE A 75 -15.32 5.39 -10.22
CA ILE A 75 -15.81 4.03 -9.92
C ILE A 75 -15.51 3.67 -8.45
N VAL A 76 -14.40 4.17 -7.90
CA VAL A 76 -14.01 3.93 -6.51
C VAL A 76 -14.89 4.71 -5.53
N ILE A 77 -15.18 5.98 -5.84
CA ILE A 77 -16.03 6.84 -5.00
C ILE A 77 -17.50 6.42 -5.11
N GLY A 78 -17.93 5.95 -6.28
CA GLY A 78 -19.33 5.63 -6.56
C GLY A 78 -20.17 6.88 -6.85
N LYS A 79 -21.45 6.67 -7.14
CA LYS A 79 -22.44 7.76 -7.17
C LYS A 79 -22.84 8.10 -5.74
N ARG A 80 -22.91 9.40 -5.43
CA ARG A 80 -23.63 9.90 -4.25
C ARG A 80 -25.12 9.69 -4.40
#